data_AF-X1BHX4-F1
#
_entry.id   AF-X1BHX4-F1
#
_cell.length_a   1.000
_cell.length_b   1.000
_cell.length_c   1.000
_cell.angle_alpha   90.00
_cell.angle_beta   90.00
_cell.angle_gamma   90.00
#
_symmetry.space_group_name_H-M   'P 1'
#
loop_
_entity.id
_entity.type
_entity.pdbx_description
1 polymer ?
#
loop_
_entity_poly.entity_id
_entity_poly.type
_entity_poly.pdbx_seq_one_letter_code
_entity_poly.pdbx_strand_id
1 'polypeptide(L)' 'MKYLTNTLIVIVLSSLFFPQKVYAYLDPGSMSFIIQITLAIIAGGIFGAKLFWKNIKSFFKNVFSKKLKNE' A
#
# COMPACT_ATOMS: atom_id res chain seq x y z
N MET A 1 -0.83 33.96 -40.41
CA MET A 1 -1.44 32.66 -40.04
C MET A 1 -0.43 31.52 -40.10
N LYS A 2 0.17 31.17 -41.25
CA LYS A 2 1.15 30.06 -41.38
C LYS A 2 2.30 30.09 -40.36
N TYR A 3 2.94 31.25 -40.16
CA TYR A 3 4.06 31.37 -39.20
C TYR A 3 3.63 31.14 -37.76
N LEU A 4 2.44 31.61 -37.38
CA LEU A 4 1.86 31.39 -36.05
C LEU A 4 1.61 29.90 -35.82
N THR A 5 1.05 29.20 -36.81
CA THR A 5 0.83 27.75 -36.75
C THR A 5 2.14 26.99 -36.60
N ASN A 6 3.19 27.37 -37.33
CA ASN A 6 4.51 26.74 -37.24
C ASN A 6 5.16 26.96 -35.85
N THR A 7 5.04 28.16 -35.28
CA THR A 7 5.55 28.42 -33.93
C THR A 7 4.83 27.57 -32.88
N LEU A 8 3.50 27.42 -32.99
CA LEU A 8 2.71 26.56 -32.09
C LEU A 8 3.13 25.09 -32.21
N ILE A 9 3.37 24.60 -33.43
CA ILE A 9 3.84 23.23 -33.67
C ILE A 9 5.20 23.00 -33.00
N VAL A 10 6.14 23.94 -33.12
CA VAL A 10 7.47 23.83 -32.49
C VAL A 10 7.37 23.80 -30.96
N ILE A 11 6.48 24.59 -30.36
CA ILE A 11 6.25 24.60 -28.91
C ILE A 11 5.71 23.24 -28.43
N VAL A 12 4.72 22.68 -29.15
CA VAL A 12 4.13 21.38 -28.82
C VAL A 12 5.13 20.24 -29.01
N LEU A 13 5.95 20.28 -30.07
CA LEU A 13 6.99 19.27 -30.27
C LEU A 13 8.06 19.37 -29.19
N SER A 14 8.42 20.58 -28.77
CA SER A 14 9.42 20.78 -27.71
C SER A 14 8.94 20.24 -26.36
N SER A 15 7.65 20.35 -26.03
CA SER A 15 7.12 19.86 -24.75
C SER A 15 7.16 18.33 -24.59
N LEU A 16 7.22 17.58 -25.69
CA LEU A 16 7.38 16.12 -25.68
C LEU A 16 8.79 15.67 -25.24
N PHE A 17 9.81 16.51 -25.41
CA PHE A 17 11.18 16.22 -25.01
C PHE A 17 11.47 16.48 -23.52
N PHE A 18 10.54 17.12 -22.80
CA PHE A 18 10.65 17.39 -21.37
C PHE A 18 9.67 16.50 -20.60
N PRO A 19 10.05 15.26 -20.24
CA PRO A 19 9.18 14.39 -19.48
C PRO A 19 8.81 15.06 -18.15
N GLN A 20 7.51 15.13 -17.88
CA GLN A 20 7.04 15.69 -16.61
C GLN A 20 7.37 14.74 -15.46
N LYS A 21 7.67 15.31 -14.28
CA LYS A 21 7.96 14.53 -13.08
C LYS A 21 6.69 13.77 -12.64
N VAL A 22 6.70 12.46 -12.76
CA VAL A 22 5.63 11.58 -12.26
C VAL A 22 6.01 11.13 -10.85
N TYR A 23 5.47 11.82 -9.84
CA TYR A 23 5.78 11.58 -8.43
C TYR A 23 5.13 10.31 -7.85
N ALA A 24 4.11 9.78 -8.52
CA ALA A 24 3.39 8.57 -8.12
C ALA A 24 3.67 7.39 -9.08
N TYR A 25 4.87 7.35 -9.65
CA TYR A 25 5.29 6.19 -10.42
C TYR A 25 5.62 5.05 -9.46
N LEU A 26 4.70 4.10 -9.37
CA LEU A 26 4.99 2.80 -8.77
C LEU A 26 5.79 2.02 -9.80
N ASP A 27 7.11 1.96 -9.61
CA ASP A 27 7.94 1.13 -10.46
C ASP A 27 7.58 -0.36 -10.25
N PRO A 28 7.77 -1.22 -11.27
CA PRO A 28 7.42 -2.64 -11.19
C PRO A 28 8.12 -3.38 -10.02
N GLY A 29 9.30 -2.92 -9.58
CA GLY A 29 10.01 -3.44 -8.42
C GLY A 29 9.32 -3.05 -7.10
N SER A 30 8.94 -1.78 -6.94
CA SER A 30 8.17 -1.33 -5.78
C SER A 30 6.82 -2.04 -5.65
N MET A 31 6.13 -2.28 -6.77
CA MET A 31 4.87 -3.01 -6.75
C MET A 31 5.05 -4.49 -6.33
N SER A 32 6.18 -5.10 -6.68
CA SER A 32 6.53 -6.45 -6.22
C SER A 32 6.73 -6.52 -4.70
N PHE A 33 7.37 -5.51 -4.11
CA PHE A 33 7.54 -5.41 -2.66
C PHE A 33 6.22 -5.27 -1.91
N ILE A 34 5.29 -4.47 -2.43
CA ILE A 34 3.96 -4.29 -1.82
C ILE A 34 3.21 -5.63 -1.75
N ILE A 35 3.23 -6.40 -2.84
CA ILE A 35 2.59 -7.72 -2.89
C ILE A 35 3.25 -8.68 -1.90
N GLN A 36 4.59 -8.72 -1.84
CA GLN A 36 5.34 -9.59 -0.93
C GLN A 36 5.03 -9.26 0.55
N ILE A 37 5.08 -7.99 0.94
CA ILE A 37 4.75 -7.57 2.31
C ILE A 37 3.30 -7.89 2.67
N THR A 38 2.37 -7.68 1.73
CA THR A 38 0.96 -8.02 1.93
C THR A 38 0.79 -9.52 2.18
N LEU A 39 1.42 -10.36 1.36
CA LEU A 39 1.40 -11.81 1.54
C LEU A 39 2.08 -12.25 2.84
N ALA A 40 3.19 -11.63 3.21
CA ALA A 40 3.91 -11.92 4.45
C ALA A 40 3.06 -11.58 5.69
N ILE A 41 2.36 -10.44 5.68
CA ILE A 41 1.42 -10.06 6.75
C ILE A 41 0.27 -11.05 6.86
N ILE A 42 -0.33 -11.45 5.74
CA ILE A 42 -1.45 -12.40 5.73
C ILE A 42 -0.98 -13.76 6.25
N ALA A 43 0.09 -14.30 5.68
CA ALA A 43 0.62 -15.61 6.06
C ALA A 43 1.10 -15.62 7.52
N GLY A 44 1.89 -14.62 7.91
CA GLY A 44 2.38 -14.47 9.27
C GLY A 44 1.26 -14.24 10.29
N GLY A 45 0.25 -13.44 9.94
CA GLY A 45 -0.92 -13.18 10.77
C GLY A 45 -1.77 -14.43 11.00
N ILE A 46 -2.09 -15.18 9.94
CA ILE A 46 -2.85 -16.44 10.04
C ILE A 46 -2.07 -17.47 10.84
N PHE A 47 -0.79 -17.67 10.52
CA PHE A 47 0.05 -18.64 11.19
C PHE A 47 0.25 -18.28 12.67
N GLY A 48 0.56 -17.02 12.96
CA GLY A 48 0.69 -16.50 14.32
C GLY A 48 -0.61 -16.66 15.12
N ALA A 49 -1.76 -16.29 14.54
CA ALA A 49 -3.06 -16.47 15.19
C ALA A 49 -3.35 -17.95 15.51
N LYS A 50 -3.01 -18.86 14.58
CA LYS A 50 -3.14 -20.31 14.80
C LYS A 50 -2.21 -20.81 15.91
N LEU A 51 -0.95 -20.37 15.91
CA LEU A 51 0.04 -20.77 16.90
C LEU A 51 -0.34 -20.30 18.31
N PHE A 52 -0.81 -19.06 18.44
CA PHE A 52 -1.12 -18.44 19.71
C PHE A 52 -2.60 -18.55 20.11
N TRP A 53 -3.41 -19.36 19.42
CA TRP A 53 -4.86 -19.46 19.64
C TRP A 53 -5.25 -19.70 21.10
N LYS A 54 -4.48 -20.53 21.83
CA LYS A 54 -4.70 -20.77 23.27
C LYS A 54 -4.47 -19.52 24.13
N ASN A 55 -3.40 -18.77 23.85
CA ASN A 55 -3.07 -17.54 24.56
C ASN A 55 -4.08 -16.44 24.25
N ILE A 56 -4.50 -16.32 22.99
CA ILE A 56 -5.57 -15.42 22.54
C ILE A 56 -6.85 -15.71 23.33
N LYS A 57 -7.31 -16.97 23.36
CA LYS A 57 -8.49 -17.37 24.14
C LYS A 57 -8.36 -17.08 25.63
N SER A 58 -7.21 -17.38 26.22
CA SER A 58 -6.94 -17.13 27.65
C SER A 58 -6.97 -15.64 27.96
N PHE A 59 -6.37 -14.81 27.11
CA PHE A 59 -6.38 -13.36 27.22
C PHE A 59 -7.82 -12.82 27.21
N PHE A 60 -8.63 -13.18 26.21
CA PHE A 60 -10.03 -12.74 26.16
C PHE A 60 -10.84 -13.26 27.35
N LYS A 61 -10.65 -14.52 27.76
CA LYS A 61 -11.31 -15.07 28.96
C LYS A 61 -10.99 -14.25 30.20
N ASN A 62 -9.73 -13.88 30.41
CA ASN A 62 -9.31 -13.09 31.57
C ASN A 62 -9.84 -11.66 31.52
N VAL A 63 -9.88 -11.04 30.34
CA VAL A 63 -10.46 -9.71 30.13
C VAL A 63 -11.95 -9.70 30.47
N PHE A 64 -12.73 -10.67 29.99
CA PHE A 64 -14.17 -10.73 30.24
C PHE A 64 -14.53 -11.26 31.63
N SER A 65 -13.76 -12.20 32.20
CA SER A 65 -14.03 -12.77 33.52
C SER A 65 -13.80 -11.78 34.66
N LYS A 66 -12.97 -10.75 34.47
CA LYS A 66 -12.72 -9.72 35.49
C LYS A 66 -13.94 -8.82 35.72
N LYS A 67 -14.87 -8.76 34.76
CA LYS A 67 -16.08 -7.93 34.84
C LYS A 67 -17.18 -8.54 35.72
N LEU A 68 -17.19 -9.87 35.90
CA LEU A 68 -18.24 -10.59 36.64
C LEU A 68 -17.99 -10.74 38.15
N LYS A 69 -16.82 -10.31 38.66
CA LYS A 69 -16.46 -10.47 40.09
C LYS A 69 -16.59 -9.17 40.90
N ASN A 70 -16.99 -8.07 40.26
CA ASN A 70 -17.13 -6.75 40.88
C ASN A 70 -18.59 -6.27 40.95
N GLU A 71 -19.56 -7.19 40.83
CA GLU A 71 -20.98 -6.97 41.15
C GLU A 71 -21.34 -7.72 42.43
#